data_AF-A0A520IHP1-F1
#
_entry.id   AF-A0A520IHP1-F1
#
_cell.length_a   1.000
_cell.length_b   1.000
_cell.length_c   1.000
_cell.angle_alpha   90.00
_cell.angle_beta   90.00
_cell.angle_gamma   90.00
#
_symmetry.space_group_name_H-M   'P 1'
#
loop_
_entity.id
_entity.type
_entity.pdbx_description
1 polymer ?
#
loop_
_entity_poly.entity_id
_entity_poly.type
_entity_poly.pdbx_seq_one_letter_code
_entity_poly.pdbx_strand_id
1 'polypeptide(L)'
;MVALAVSSVRLVAAPGFEFYLGPFFYLLAWRWLGLKPALLVAVVTMAPTIFWWNHPVSILLAVGHVLAVDRFSRGRHSFSTITLLYQGIVGGGVGFLFLSLNYASPMAMSVIVIMRKVLSELIVAGLADVTVVFLRYDRTTGRLRRNTHLSLQFSIDALVSVAVASAATLFLIGQVNGVSENIATVNDRVSRAIETWPQRDIAQRGRVYSLALSDDTRPARILVAEPGRWKAAGTAFGCKSFETEPVTVANDRNTFSYWLGLCLVEALPRGNVAIVPIRPIIQMLFVRIGQGVLPLALFLLAAQLTLILFRRAIQHALDDWRLAIDRFSQRRMIEPGHTAFAETAEMTAMLARANNDYVVADRERMRLARAVTELRGTMDLKLFSDVQFDPDACALRFVKLDPLFGQR
;
A
#
# COMPACT_ATOMS: atom_id res chain seq x y z
N MET A 1 13.45 -22.29 -2.99
CA MET A 1 14.74 -22.20 -2.26
C MET A 1 15.25 -20.77 -2.19
N VAL A 2 15.48 -20.07 -3.31
CA VAL A 2 15.91 -18.64 -3.30
C VAL A 2 14.97 -17.73 -2.49
N ALA A 3 13.65 -17.84 -2.68
CA ALA A 3 12.68 -17.07 -1.91
C ALA A 3 12.78 -17.30 -0.39
N LEU A 4 12.97 -18.55 0.04
CA LEU A 4 13.16 -18.88 1.45
C LEU A 4 14.50 -18.33 1.97
N ALA A 5 15.58 -18.49 1.21
CA ALA A 5 16.91 -17.99 1.59
C ALA A 5 16.89 -16.45 1.74
N VAL A 6 16.30 -15.74 0.78
CA VAL A 6 16.17 -14.27 0.82
C VAL A 6 15.23 -13.82 1.94
N SER A 7 14.12 -14.52 2.18
CA SER A 7 13.22 -14.25 3.31
C SER A 7 13.81 -14.61 4.67
N SER A 8 14.87 -15.42 4.71
CA SER A 8 15.62 -15.77 5.93
C SER A 8 16.74 -14.78 6.27
N VAL A 9 17.01 -13.79 5.41
CA VAL A 9 17.94 -12.70 5.71
C VAL A 9 17.17 -11.55 6.39
N ARG A 10 17.54 -11.24 7.62
CA ARG A 10 17.01 -10.10 8.37
C ARG A 10 17.76 -8.84 7.92
N LEU A 11 17.19 -8.09 6.97
CA LEU A 11 17.74 -6.83 6.49
C LEU A 11 17.36 -5.70 7.45
N VAL A 12 18.27 -5.38 8.37
CA VAL A 12 18.11 -4.28 9.33
C VAL A 12 18.57 -2.97 8.69
N ALA A 13 17.64 -2.06 8.43
CA ALA A 13 17.93 -0.74 7.84
C ALA A 13 18.14 0.35 8.91
N ALA A 14 17.52 0.17 10.08
CA ALA A 14 17.67 1.01 11.26
C ALA A 14 17.30 0.18 12.51
N PRO A 15 17.63 0.60 13.74
CA PRO A 15 17.20 -0.09 14.95
C PRO A 15 15.68 -0.19 14.99
N GLY A 16 15.17 -1.42 14.92
CA GLY A 16 13.74 -1.67 14.83
C GLY A 16 13.17 -1.28 13.48
N PHE A 17 13.93 -1.36 12.38
CA PHE A 17 13.43 -1.29 11.00
C PHE A 17 14.00 -2.43 10.19
N GLU A 18 13.13 -3.36 9.81
CA GLU A 18 13.51 -4.62 9.16
C GLU A 18 12.70 -4.80 7.90
N PHE A 19 13.40 -5.00 6.80
CA PHE A 19 12.76 -5.36 5.54
C PHE A 19 12.54 -6.86 5.48
N TYR A 20 11.34 -7.22 5.08
CA TYR A 20 10.94 -8.61 4.93
C TYR A 20 10.30 -8.82 3.56
N LEU A 21 10.87 -9.74 2.78
CA LEU A 21 10.53 -9.93 1.37
C LEU A 21 9.42 -10.98 1.13
N GLY A 22 8.89 -11.64 2.16
CA GLY A 22 7.82 -12.62 1.97
C GLY A 22 6.59 -12.09 1.22
N PRO A 23 6.09 -10.85 1.47
CA PRO A 23 4.98 -10.29 0.71
C PRO A 23 5.21 -10.29 -0.78
N PHE A 24 6.44 -10.05 -1.22
CA PHE A 24 6.78 -10.08 -2.63
C PHE A 24 6.47 -11.46 -3.22
N PHE A 25 6.99 -12.50 -2.57
CA PHE A 25 6.92 -13.86 -3.09
C PHE A 25 5.50 -14.43 -3.04
N TYR A 26 4.76 -14.25 -1.94
CA TYR A 26 3.42 -14.82 -1.87
C TYR A 26 2.40 -14.07 -2.74
N LEU A 27 2.57 -12.76 -2.95
CA LEU A 27 1.71 -11.98 -3.87
C LEU A 27 1.95 -12.38 -5.32
N LEU A 28 3.22 -12.58 -5.71
CA LEU A 28 3.57 -13.10 -7.04
C LEU A 28 3.07 -14.54 -7.23
N ALA A 29 3.22 -15.40 -6.21
CA ALA A 29 2.69 -16.75 -6.24
C ALA A 29 1.16 -16.76 -6.42
N TRP A 30 0.45 -15.85 -5.75
CA TRP A 30 -0.99 -15.69 -5.93
C TRP A 30 -1.34 -15.29 -7.37
N ARG A 31 -0.64 -14.30 -7.93
CA ARG A 31 -0.90 -13.84 -9.31
C ARG A 31 -0.65 -14.93 -10.35
N TRP A 32 0.46 -15.65 -10.23
CA TRP A 32 0.90 -16.59 -11.27
C TRP A 32 0.28 -17.97 -11.10
N LEU A 33 0.23 -18.49 -9.89
CA LEU A 33 -0.11 -19.89 -9.59
C LEU A 33 -1.46 -20.04 -8.87
N GLY A 34 -2.03 -18.95 -8.33
CA GLY A 34 -3.33 -18.93 -7.65
C GLY A 34 -3.25 -19.12 -6.14
N LEU A 35 -4.41 -19.32 -5.50
CA LEU A 35 -4.57 -19.24 -4.04
C LEU A 35 -3.78 -20.30 -3.25
N LYS A 36 -3.94 -21.60 -3.59
CA LYS A 36 -3.30 -22.70 -2.86
C LYS A 36 -1.77 -22.56 -2.76
N PRO A 37 -1.03 -22.34 -3.86
CA PRO A 37 0.41 -22.14 -3.80
C PRO A 37 0.80 -20.84 -3.09
N ALA A 38 -0.01 -19.78 -3.21
CA ALA A 38 0.24 -18.54 -2.47
C ALA A 38 0.18 -18.71 -0.96
N LEU A 39 -0.80 -19.46 -0.45
CA LEU A 39 -0.90 -19.77 0.98
C LEU A 39 0.32 -20.55 1.47
N LEU A 40 0.77 -21.54 0.69
CA LEU A 40 1.97 -22.31 1.02
C LEU A 40 3.22 -21.42 1.01
N VAL A 41 3.39 -20.58 -0.01
CA VAL A 41 4.50 -19.64 -0.10
C VAL A 41 4.45 -18.62 1.04
N ALA A 42 3.27 -18.15 1.44
CA ALA A 42 3.11 -17.23 2.57
C ALA A 42 3.60 -17.87 3.88
N VAL A 43 3.17 -19.09 4.19
CA VAL A 43 3.63 -19.81 5.38
C VAL A 43 5.13 -20.08 5.34
N VAL A 44 5.63 -20.60 4.22
CA VAL A 44 7.04 -20.99 4.08
C VAL A 44 7.96 -19.78 4.13
N THR A 45 7.64 -18.71 3.41
CA THR A 45 8.48 -17.50 3.42
C THR A 45 8.45 -16.85 4.79
N MET A 46 7.29 -16.81 5.47
CA MET A 46 7.12 -16.17 6.79
C MET A 46 7.61 -17.02 7.96
N ALA A 47 7.85 -18.31 7.79
CA ALA A 47 8.31 -19.20 8.86
C ALA A 47 9.56 -18.68 9.63
N PRO A 48 10.59 -18.06 8.99
CA PRO A 48 11.73 -17.47 9.67
C PRO A 48 11.35 -16.42 10.73
N THR A 49 10.19 -15.77 10.58
CA THR A 49 9.73 -14.77 11.55
C THR A 49 9.43 -15.38 12.93
N ILE A 50 9.15 -16.68 13.02
CA ILE A 50 9.01 -17.36 14.32
C ILE A 50 10.34 -17.35 15.07
N PHE A 51 11.46 -17.60 14.40
CA PHE A 51 12.77 -17.64 15.05
C PHE A 51 13.24 -16.26 15.51
N TRP A 52 12.82 -15.20 14.82
CA TRP A 52 13.20 -13.83 15.18
C TRP A 52 12.33 -13.26 16.30
N TRP A 53 11.01 -13.48 16.22
CA TRP A 53 10.04 -12.80 17.08
C TRP A 53 9.41 -13.72 18.14
N ASN A 54 9.69 -15.02 18.07
CA ASN A 54 9.14 -16.06 18.95
C ASN A 54 7.60 -16.13 18.96
N HIS A 55 6.94 -15.73 17.86
CA HIS A 55 5.47 -15.76 17.76
C HIS A 55 4.96 -15.95 16.32
N PRO A 56 3.79 -16.60 16.10
CA PRO A 56 3.25 -16.89 14.77
C PRO A 56 2.42 -15.76 14.15
N VAL A 57 2.28 -14.61 14.81
CA VAL A 57 1.37 -13.51 14.40
C VAL A 57 1.63 -13.04 12.96
N SER A 58 2.89 -12.95 12.54
CA SER A 58 3.25 -12.53 11.18
C SER A 58 2.80 -13.52 10.11
N ILE A 59 2.81 -14.83 10.41
CA ILE A 59 2.32 -15.87 9.50
C ILE A 59 0.79 -15.77 9.37
N LEU A 60 0.08 -15.62 10.48
CA LEU A 60 -1.37 -15.47 10.48
C LEU A 60 -1.82 -14.24 9.68
N LEU A 61 -1.12 -13.11 9.85
CA LEU A 61 -1.37 -11.91 9.06
C LEU A 61 -1.05 -12.10 7.58
N ALA A 62 0.00 -12.85 7.23
CA ALA A 62 0.30 -13.15 5.83
C ALA A 62 -0.77 -14.02 5.17
N VAL A 63 -1.25 -15.05 5.87
CA VAL A 63 -2.36 -15.90 5.41
C VAL A 63 -3.62 -15.07 5.20
N GLY A 64 -3.98 -14.24 6.19
CA GLY A 64 -5.13 -13.34 6.08
C GLY A 64 -4.98 -12.33 4.94
N HIS A 65 -3.77 -11.81 4.71
CA HIS A 65 -3.48 -10.91 3.61
C HIS A 65 -3.68 -11.60 2.25
N VAL A 66 -3.19 -12.83 2.07
CA VAL A 66 -3.43 -13.61 0.82
C VAL A 66 -4.93 -13.83 0.59
N LEU A 67 -5.69 -14.14 1.63
CA LEU A 67 -7.16 -14.31 1.52
C LEU A 67 -7.87 -12.99 1.18
N ALA A 68 -7.43 -11.87 1.74
CA ALA A 68 -7.95 -10.55 1.40
C ALA A 68 -7.65 -10.21 -0.08
N VAL A 69 -6.42 -10.48 -0.54
CA VAL A 69 -6.05 -10.31 -1.95
C VAL A 69 -6.91 -11.19 -2.84
N ASP A 70 -7.14 -12.45 -2.51
CA ASP A 70 -8.01 -13.33 -3.29
C ASP A 70 -9.45 -12.81 -3.41
N ARG A 71 -9.99 -12.30 -2.29
CA ARG A 71 -11.37 -11.79 -2.24
C ARG A 71 -11.57 -10.49 -3.00
N PHE A 72 -10.57 -9.59 -2.98
CA PHE A 72 -10.70 -8.21 -3.47
C PHE A 72 -9.90 -7.91 -4.75
N SER A 73 -8.86 -8.68 -5.08
CA SER A 73 -7.96 -8.45 -6.22
C SER A 73 -8.38 -9.16 -7.52
N ARG A 74 -9.69 -9.42 -7.75
CA ARG A 74 -10.19 -10.12 -8.97
C ARG A 74 -9.94 -9.38 -10.29
N GLY A 75 -8.68 -9.13 -10.67
CA GLY A 75 -8.23 -8.38 -11.83
C GLY A 75 -8.42 -6.87 -11.76
N ARG A 76 -9.03 -6.35 -10.69
CA ARG A 76 -9.40 -4.94 -10.59
C ARG A 76 -8.40 -4.15 -9.75
N HIS A 77 -8.04 -4.58 -8.56
CA HIS A 77 -7.24 -3.78 -7.62
C HIS A 77 -5.76 -4.15 -7.61
N SER A 78 -4.89 -3.14 -7.50
CA SER A 78 -3.45 -3.30 -7.23
C SER A 78 -3.24 -3.97 -5.88
N PHE A 79 -2.12 -4.68 -5.74
CA PHE A 79 -1.74 -5.28 -4.47
C PHE A 79 -1.48 -4.21 -3.43
N SER A 80 -0.80 -3.11 -3.77
CA SER A 80 -0.49 -2.01 -2.86
C SER A 80 -1.73 -1.46 -2.13
N THR A 81 -2.83 -1.23 -2.85
CA THR A 81 -4.07 -0.70 -2.25
C THR A 81 -4.70 -1.70 -1.29
N ILE A 82 -4.76 -2.99 -1.66
CA ILE A 82 -5.31 -4.02 -0.77
C ILE A 82 -4.43 -4.20 0.46
N THR A 83 -3.10 -4.22 0.27
CA THR A 83 -2.13 -4.32 1.36
C THR A 83 -2.29 -3.17 2.34
N LEU A 84 -2.42 -1.93 1.86
CA LEU A 84 -2.64 -0.76 2.72
C LEU A 84 -3.92 -0.88 3.53
N LEU A 85 -5.04 -1.25 2.90
CA LEU A 85 -6.33 -1.38 3.60
C LEU A 85 -6.30 -2.53 4.62
N TYR A 86 -5.76 -3.68 4.22
CA TYR A 86 -5.65 -4.85 5.09
C TYR A 86 -4.72 -4.58 6.27
N GLN A 87 -3.52 -4.06 6.03
CA GLN A 87 -2.56 -3.79 7.09
C GLN A 87 -2.93 -2.58 7.93
N GLY A 88 -3.62 -1.57 7.37
CA GLY A 88 -4.13 -0.44 8.13
C GLY A 88 -5.20 -0.83 9.14
N ILE A 89 -6.15 -1.69 8.73
CA ILE A 89 -7.29 -2.08 9.57
C ILE A 89 -6.96 -3.33 10.40
N VAL A 90 -6.69 -4.45 9.74
CA VAL A 90 -6.50 -5.75 10.39
C VAL A 90 -5.10 -5.85 10.98
N GLY A 91 -4.08 -5.53 10.18
CA GLY A 91 -2.69 -5.55 10.64
C GLY A 91 -2.43 -4.59 11.79
N GLY A 92 -2.96 -3.37 11.69
CA GLY A 92 -2.87 -2.33 12.71
C GLY A 92 -3.62 -2.71 13.97
N GLY A 93 -4.86 -3.19 13.85
CA GLY A 93 -5.66 -3.65 15.00
C GLY A 93 -5.03 -4.83 15.74
N VAL A 94 -4.67 -5.90 15.01
CA VAL A 94 -4.04 -7.10 15.59
C VAL A 94 -2.67 -6.76 16.16
N GLY A 95 -1.87 -5.97 15.45
CA GLY A 95 -0.56 -5.52 15.90
C GLY A 95 -0.64 -4.67 17.17
N PHE A 96 -1.57 -3.72 17.23
CA PHE A 96 -1.80 -2.89 18.41
C PHE A 96 -2.23 -3.73 19.62
N LEU A 97 -3.20 -4.62 19.43
CA LEU A 97 -3.66 -5.53 20.47
C LEU A 97 -2.52 -6.41 20.99
N PHE A 98 -1.75 -7.00 20.08
CA PHE A 98 -0.60 -7.84 20.42
C PHE A 98 0.46 -7.08 21.24
N LEU A 99 0.82 -5.87 20.80
CA LEU A 99 1.81 -5.02 21.49
C LEU A 99 1.31 -4.53 22.85
N SER A 100 0.02 -4.23 22.96
CA SER A 100 -0.60 -3.82 24.23
C SER A 100 -0.60 -4.97 25.23
N LEU A 101 -1.08 -6.15 24.82
CA LEU A 101 -1.24 -7.31 25.71
C LEU A 101 0.09 -7.96 26.12
N ASN A 102 1.06 -8.09 25.21
CA ASN A 102 2.29 -8.85 25.46
C ASN A 102 3.46 -7.98 25.93
N TYR A 103 3.49 -6.70 25.54
CA TYR A 103 4.63 -5.81 25.80
C TYR A 103 4.28 -4.59 26.66
N ALA A 104 3.01 -4.39 27.03
CA ALA A 104 2.53 -3.18 27.70
C ALA A 104 3.07 -1.91 27.00
N SER A 105 3.10 -1.96 25.67
CA SER A 105 3.74 -0.94 24.85
C SER A 105 2.93 0.36 24.86
N PRO A 106 3.57 1.52 25.07
CA PRO A 106 2.93 2.83 24.96
C PRO A 106 2.31 3.06 23.56
N MET A 107 1.23 3.83 23.48
CA MET A 107 0.49 4.03 22.23
C MET A 107 1.36 4.60 21.10
N ALA A 108 2.10 5.69 21.33
CA ALA A 108 2.96 6.32 20.32
C ALA A 108 4.00 5.34 19.74
N MET A 109 4.48 4.49 20.62
CA MET A 109 5.51 3.52 20.38
C MET A 109 4.94 2.36 19.53
N SER A 110 3.73 1.88 19.86
CA SER A 110 2.98 0.91 19.03
C SER A 110 2.62 1.44 17.65
N VAL A 111 2.21 2.71 17.54
CA VAL A 111 1.88 3.36 16.26
C VAL A 111 3.08 3.35 15.31
N ILE A 112 4.28 3.67 15.79
CA ILE A 112 5.48 3.68 14.95
C ILE A 112 5.85 2.27 14.46
N VAL A 113 5.76 1.25 15.33
CA VAL A 113 6.02 -0.15 14.95
C VAL A 113 5.03 -0.64 13.90
N ILE A 114 3.75 -0.31 14.06
CA ILE A 114 2.71 -0.65 13.09
C ILE A 114 2.95 0.09 11.77
N MET A 115 3.21 1.41 11.83
CA MET A 115 3.46 2.24 10.64
C MET A 115 4.61 1.68 9.81
N ARG A 116 5.74 1.38 10.46
CA ARG A 116 6.89 0.72 9.84
C ARG A 116 6.48 -0.56 9.10
N LYS A 117 5.71 -1.43 9.76
CA LYS A 117 5.29 -2.71 9.18
C LYS A 117 4.43 -2.47 7.94
N VAL A 118 3.44 -1.58 8.05
CA VAL A 118 2.56 -1.19 6.94
C VAL A 118 3.37 -0.66 5.76
N LEU A 119 4.29 0.27 6.01
CA LEU A 119 5.13 0.87 4.96
C LEU A 119 6.03 -0.16 4.28
N SER A 120 6.65 -1.05 5.06
CA SER A 120 7.53 -2.10 4.52
C SER A 120 6.75 -3.06 3.63
N GLU A 121 5.59 -3.54 4.09
CA GLU A 121 4.74 -4.42 3.29
C GLU A 121 4.16 -3.71 2.06
N LEU A 122 3.86 -2.41 2.17
CA LEU A 122 3.34 -1.60 1.07
C LEU A 122 4.37 -1.41 -0.05
N ILE A 123 5.64 -1.12 0.28
CA ILE A 123 6.73 -1.04 -0.70
C ILE A 123 6.85 -2.38 -1.43
N VAL A 124 6.86 -3.47 -0.67
CA VAL A 124 7.06 -4.81 -1.23
C VAL A 124 5.87 -5.23 -2.10
N ALA A 125 4.64 -4.89 -1.71
CA ALA A 125 3.45 -5.09 -2.53
C ALA A 125 3.48 -4.24 -3.80
N GLY A 126 3.91 -2.98 -3.70
CA GLY A 126 4.09 -2.11 -4.86
C GLY A 126 5.16 -2.63 -5.83
N LEU A 127 6.27 -3.18 -5.33
CA LEU A 127 7.27 -3.85 -6.16
C LEU A 127 6.70 -5.10 -6.85
N ALA A 128 5.84 -5.86 -6.16
CA ALA A 128 5.12 -6.97 -6.78
C ALA A 128 4.17 -6.49 -7.88
N ASP A 129 3.45 -5.38 -7.68
CA ASP A 129 2.62 -4.76 -8.73
C ASP A 129 3.45 -4.36 -9.95
N VAL A 130 4.58 -3.66 -9.75
CA VAL A 130 5.51 -3.30 -10.83
C VAL A 130 5.98 -4.56 -11.58
N THR A 131 6.36 -5.60 -10.85
CA THR A 131 6.82 -6.86 -11.45
C THR A 131 5.73 -7.50 -12.31
N VAL A 132 4.48 -7.51 -11.84
CA VAL A 132 3.34 -8.08 -12.58
C VAL A 132 2.96 -7.24 -13.79
N VAL A 133 3.14 -5.92 -13.74
CA VAL A 133 2.91 -5.04 -14.89
C VAL A 133 3.89 -5.38 -16.02
N PHE A 134 5.17 -5.61 -15.71
CA PHE A 134 6.21 -5.93 -16.69
C PHE A 134 6.27 -7.40 -17.12
N LEU A 135 5.95 -8.33 -16.22
CA LEU A 135 6.08 -9.76 -16.44
C LEU A 135 4.73 -10.47 -16.31
N ARG A 136 4.37 -11.18 -17.38
CA ARG A 136 3.21 -12.07 -17.42
C ARG A 136 3.67 -13.52 -17.38
N TYR A 137 3.12 -14.29 -16.44
CA TYR A 137 3.32 -15.73 -16.40
C TYR A 137 2.31 -16.41 -17.31
N ASP A 138 2.80 -17.15 -18.31
CA ASP A 138 1.96 -17.97 -19.17
C ASP A 138 1.79 -19.35 -18.53
N ARG A 139 0.57 -19.63 -18.05
CA ARG A 139 0.25 -20.91 -17.39
C ARG A 139 0.31 -22.12 -18.33
N THR A 140 0.17 -21.90 -19.64
CA THR A 140 0.16 -23.00 -20.62
C THR A 140 1.58 -23.46 -20.96
N THR A 141 2.51 -22.51 -21.07
CA THR A 141 3.91 -22.80 -21.42
C THR A 141 4.84 -22.84 -20.20
N GLY A 142 4.36 -22.44 -19.02
CA GLY A 142 5.15 -22.36 -17.79
C GLY A 142 6.26 -21.31 -17.82
N ARG A 143 6.25 -20.40 -18.80
CA ARG A 143 7.31 -19.41 -19.03
C ARG A 143 6.85 -18.00 -18.64
N LEU A 144 7.80 -17.23 -18.10
CA LEU A 144 7.64 -15.78 -17.92
C LEU A 144 7.86 -15.10 -19.26
N ARG A 145 6.92 -14.24 -19.65
CA ARG A 145 6.99 -13.41 -20.85
C ARG A 145 6.89 -11.94 -20.45
N ARG A 146 7.58 -11.07 -21.18
CA ARG A 146 7.39 -9.62 -21.03
C ARG A 146 5.99 -9.25 -21.49
N ASN A 147 5.30 -8.47 -20.68
CA ASN A 147 4.00 -7.95 -21.04
C ASN A 147 4.16 -6.78 -22.02
N THR A 148 3.54 -6.88 -23.18
CA THR A 148 3.56 -5.84 -24.23
C THR A 148 2.45 -4.81 -24.03
N HIS A 149 1.40 -5.15 -23.27
CA HIS A 149 0.28 -4.24 -22.98
C HIS A 149 0.39 -3.73 -21.55
N LEU A 150 1.05 -2.59 -21.40
CA LEU A 150 1.17 -1.88 -20.14
C LEU A 150 -0.11 -1.05 -19.92
N SER A 151 -0.87 -1.41 -18.89
CA SER A 151 -1.98 -0.55 -18.46
C SER A 151 -1.40 0.65 -17.72
N LEU A 152 -1.56 1.85 -18.30
CA LEU A 152 -1.12 3.11 -17.69
C LEU A 152 -1.63 3.26 -16.25
N GLN A 153 -2.87 2.84 -16.02
CA GLN A 153 -3.54 2.93 -14.72
C GLN A 153 -2.83 2.10 -13.63
N PHE A 154 -2.55 0.82 -13.90
CA PHE A 154 -1.84 -0.03 -12.94
C PHE A 154 -0.39 0.42 -12.72
N SER A 155 0.26 0.97 -13.75
CA SER A 155 1.61 1.51 -13.64
C SER A 155 1.65 2.76 -12.74
N ILE A 156 0.70 3.69 -12.88
CA ILE A 156 0.64 4.90 -12.05
C ILE A 156 0.34 4.53 -10.60
N ASP A 157 -0.65 3.66 -10.35
CA ASP A 157 -0.99 3.21 -8.99
C ASP A 157 0.22 2.57 -8.29
N ALA A 158 0.96 1.71 -9.00
CA ALA A 158 2.14 1.04 -8.47
C ALA A 158 3.29 2.03 -8.22
N LEU A 159 3.58 2.92 -9.18
CA LEU A 159 4.66 3.91 -9.07
C LEU A 159 4.42 4.91 -7.95
N VAL A 160 3.21 5.48 -7.86
CA VAL A 160 2.87 6.43 -6.79
C VAL A 160 2.92 5.73 -5.43
N SER A 161 2.38 4.51 -5.32
CA SER A 161 2.43 3.74 -4.07
C SER A 161 3.86 3.46 -3.63
N VAL A 162 4.72 3.00 -4.54
CA VAL A 162 6.14 2.72 -4.26
C VAL A 162 6.89 4.00 -3.89
N ALA A 163 6.73 5.07 -4.67
CA ALA A 163 7.44 6.33 -4.43
C ALA A 163 7.08 6.95 -3.08
N VAL A 164 5.78 7.06 -2.78
CA VAL A 164 5.30 7.66 -1.52
C VAL A 164 5.66 6.77 -0.32
N ALA A 165 5.49 5.45 -0.43
CA ALA A 165 5.85 4.53 0.66
C ALA A 165 7.38 4.50 0.90
N SER A 166 8.19 4.61 -0.16
CA SER A 166 9.65 4.67 -0.06
C SER A 166 10.12 5.98 0.57
N ALA A 167 9.56 7.12 0.16
CA ALA A 167 9.83 8.41 0.80
C ALA A 167 9.46 8.39 2.29
N ALA A 168 8.29 7.84 2.62
CA ALA A 168 7.84 7.68 3.99
C ALA A 168 8.77 6.78 4.82
N THR A 169 9.24 5.70 4.21
CA THR A 169 10.18 4.77 4.83
C THR A 169 11.54 5.41 5.06
N LEU A 170 12.09 6.12 4.07
CA LEU A 170 13.37 6.82 4.20
C LEU A 170 13.33 7.89 5.30
N PHE A 171 12.24 8.66 5.36
CA PHE A 171 12.03 9.62 6.45
C PHE A 171 11.99 8.93 7.81
N LEU A 172 11.22 7.85 7.93
CA LEU A 172 11.11 7.09 9.18
C LEU A 172 12.45 6.46 9.60
N ILE A 173 13.21 5.91 8.65
CA ILE A 173 14.57 5.40 8.87
C ILE A 173 15.49 6.52 9.41
N GLY A 174 15.45 7.71 8.80
CA GLY A 174 16.23 8.85 9.27
C GLY A 174 15.90 9.26 10.71
N GLN A 175 14.61 9.32 11.05
CA GLN A 175 14.16 9.66 12.40
C GLN A 175 14.54 8.58 13.43
N VAL A 176 14.44 7.30 13.06
CA VAL A 176 14.75 6.17 13.94
C VAL A 176 16.25 5.98 14.13
N ASN A 177 17.08 6.22 13.11
CA ASN A 177 18.54 6.18 13.26
C ASN A 177 19.02 7.24 14.27
N GLY A 178 18.40 8.42 14.27
CA GLY A 178 18.64 9.43 15.29
C GLY A 178 18.38 8.93 16.72
N VAL A 179 17.53 7.92 16.94
CA VAL A 179 17.31 7.34 18.28
C VAL A 179 18.58 6.67 18.81
N SER A 180 19.33 5.93 17.99
CA SER A 180 20.55 5.27 18.45
C SER A 180 21.61 6.28 18.88
N GLU A 181 21.81 7.33 18.08
CA GLU A 181 22.74 8.43 18.40
C GLU A 181 22.28 9.19 19.66
N ASN A 182 20.96 9.40 19.80
CA ASN A 182 20.38 9.98 20.99
C ASN A 182 20.56 9.09 22.22
N ILE A 183 20.63 7.75 22.08
CA ILE A 183 20.83 6.85 23.22
C ILE A 183 22.26 6.92 23.76
N ALA A 184 23.28 6.98 22.88
CA ALA A 184 24.65 7.24 23.31
C ALA A 184 24.73 8.58 24.07
N THR A 185 24.08 9.61 23.51
CA THR A 185 23.98 10.93 24.16
C THR A 185 23.21 10.86 25.49
N VAL A 186 22.19 10.02 25.60
CA VAL A 186 21.43 9.80 26.83
C VAL A 186 22.27 9.09 27.86
N ASN A 187 23.11 8.13 27.47
CA ASN A 187 24.04 7.47 28.39
C ASN A 187 24.97 8.51 29.00
N ASP A 188 25.65 9.31 28.16
CA ASP A 188 26.53 10.38 28.62
C ASP A 188 25.83 11.42 29.52
N ARG A 189 24.54 11.69 29.30
CA ARG A 189 23.75 12.58 30.15
C ARG A 189 23.41 11.92 31.48
N VAL A 190 23.08 10.64 31.49
CA VAL A 190 22.78 9.87 32.71
C VAL A 190 24.05 9.73 33.55
N SER A 191 25.18 9.37 32.95
CA SER A 191 26.46 9.27 33.66
C SER A 191 26.85 10.62 34.28
N ARG A 192 26.78 11.72 33.51
CA ARG A 192 27.04 13.08 34.04
C ARG A 192 26.06 13.48 35.14
N ALA A 193 24.77 13.21 34.98
CA ALA A 193 23.78 13.54 35.98
C ALA A 193 24.05 12.79 37.30
N ILE A 194 24.46 11.51 37.23
CA ILE A 194 24.85 10.70 38.39
C ILE A 194 26.12 11.23 39.04
N GLU A 195 27.11 11.65 38.24
CA GLU A 195 28.34 12.27 38.76
C GLU A 195 28.05 13.54 39.55
N THR A 196 27.15 14.39 39.04
CA THR A 196 26.76 15.65 39.69
C THR A 196 25.63 15.49 40.73
N TRP A 197 25.15 14.26 40.97
CA TRP A 197 24.00 14.03 41.82
C TRP A 197 24.34 14.30 43.31
N PRO A 198 23.68 15.26 43.99
CA PRO A 198 24.08 15.65 45.35
C PRO A 198 23.99 14.55 46.40
N GLN A 199 23.12 13.54 46.17
CA GLN A 199 22.91 12.44 47.12
C GLN A 199 23.75 11.20 46.79
N ARG A 200 24.65 11.28 45.80
CA ARG A 200 25.47 10.16 45.30
C ARG A 200 26.20 9.39 46.41
N ASP A 201 26.79 10.10 47.37
CA ASP A 201 27.59 9.51 48.45
C ASP A 201 26.77 8.96 49.62
N ILE A 202 25.54 9.46 49.79
CA ILE A 202 24.65 9.12 50.92
C ILE A 202 23.48 8.22 50.51
N ALA A 203 23.40 7.86 49.23
CA ALA A 203 22.31 7.05 48.71
C ALA A 203 22.29 5.65 49.33
N GLN A 204 21.09 5.22 49.75
CA GLN A 204 20.87 3.95 50.41
C GLN A 204 20.42 2.89 49.42
N ARG A 205 20.89 1.66 49.63
CA ARG A 205 20.51 0.47 48.84
C ARG A 205 19.01 0.21 48.95
N GLY A 206 18.40 -0.22 47.85
CA GLY A 206 16.98 -0.54 47.76
C GLY A 206 16.04 0.66 47.74
N ARG A 207 16.55 1.90 47.85
CA ARG A 207 15.74 3.11 47.71
C ARG A 207 15.71 3.61 46.28
N VAL A 208 14.57 4.16 45.91
CA VAL A 208 14.34 4.81 44.62
C VAL A 208 14.45 6.32 44.80
N TYR A 209 15.27 6.95 43.99
CA TYR A 209 15.46 8.41 43.98
C TYR A 209 15.03 9.01 42.64
N SER A 210 14.84 10.33 42.64
CA SER A 210 14.60 11.10 41.42
C SER A 210 15.91 11.77 40.97
N LEU A 211 16.30 11.54 39.72
CA LEU A 211 17.45 12.15 39.07
C LEU A 211 16.96 13.11 37.99
N ALA A 212 17.30 14.39 38.12
CA ALA A 212 17.08 15.35 37.06
C ALA A 212 18.15 15.12 35.97
N LEU A 213 17.70 14.84 34.74
CA LEU A 213 18.59 14.63 33.59
C LEU A 213 18.86 15.91 32.80
N SER A 214 17.91 16.85 32.83
CA SER A 214 17.96 18.18 32.20
C SER A 214 16.73 18.98 32.66
N ASP A 215 16.80 20.31 32.64
CA ASP A 215 15.71 21.20 33.09
C ASP A 215 14.36 20.98 32.37
N ASP A 216 14.39 20.48 31.14
CA ASP A 216 13.21 20.29 30.29
C ASP A 216 12.70 18.84 30.24
N THR A 217 13.28 17.95 31.06
CA THR A 217 12.93 16.53 31.09
C THR A 217 12.34 16.13 32.44
N ARG A 218 11.32 15.27 32.40
CA ARG A 218 10.79 14.65 33.62
C ARG A 218 11.92 13.93 34.36
N PRO A 219 11.98 14.03 35.70
CA PRO A 219 13.03 13.39 36.47
C PRO A 219 12.99 11.87 36.25
N ALA A 220 14.15 11.30 35.95
CA ALA A 220 14.32 9.86 35.85
C ALA A 220 14.30 9.23 37.25
N ARG A 221 13.81 8.00 37.34
CA ARG A 221 13.86 7.23 38.58
C ARG A 221 15.16 6.45 38.62
N ILE A 222 15.86 6.45 39.74
CA ILE A 222 17.09 5.68 39.90
C ILE A 222 16.95 4.74 41.10
N LEU A 223 17.37 3.49 40.94
CA LEU A 223 17.42 2.50 42.02
C LEU A 223 18.88 2.23 42.37
N VAL A 224 19.22 2.36 43.66
CA VAL A 224 20.56 2.02 44.14
C VAL A 224 20.59 0.56 44.58
N ALA A 225 21.50 -0.22 44.02
CA ALA A 225 21.62 -1.66 44.27
C ALA A 225 23.06 -2.08 44.61
N GLU A 226 23.18 -3.30 45.11
CA GLU A 226 24.48 -3.93 45.39
C GLU A 226 25.09 -4.52 44.09
N PRO A 227 26.42 -4.47 43.90
CA PRO A 227 27.09 -5.00 42.70
C PRO A 227 26.84 -6.49 42.45
N GLY A 228 26.57 -7.27 43.50
CA GLY A 228 26.25 -8.69 43.36
C GLY A 228 24.78 -8.98 43.05
N ARG A 229 23.88 -8.01 43.24
CA ARG A 229 22.41 -8.23 43.20
C ARG A 229 21.66 -7.25 42.30
N TRP A 230 22.38 -6.38 41.58
CA TRP A 230 21.77 -5.34 40.75
C TRP A 230 20.90 -5.89 39.62
N LYS A 231 21.19 -7.07 39.08
CA LYS A 231 20.31 -7.70 38.07
C LYS A 231 18.94 -8.00 38.64
N ALA A 232 18.89 -8.69 39.79
CA ALA A 232 17.64 -9.01 40.48
C ALA A 232 16.88 -7.74 40.91
N ALA A 233 17.61 -6.75 41.43
CA ALA A 233 17.04 -5.45 41.80
C ALA A 233 16.48 -4.70 40.58
N GLY A 234 17.20 -4.71 39.45
CA GLY A 234 16.79 -4.13 38.19
C GLY A 234 15.56 -4.82 37.59
N THR A 235 15.49 -6.16 37.64
CA THR A 235 14.30 -6.90 37.19
C THR A 235 13.09 -6.57 38.04
N ALA A 236 13.23 -6.48 39.37
CA ALA A 236 12.16 -6.02 40.26
C ALA A 236 11.76 -4.55 39.98
N PHE A 237 12.70 -3.74 39.46
CA PHE A 237 12.47 -2.37 39.03
C PHE A 237 11.85 -2.25 37.63
N GLY A 238 11.69 -3.37 36.90
CA GLY A 238 11.08 -3.44 35.57
C GLY A 238 12.07 -3.51 34.39
N CYS A 239 13.36 -3.67 34.65
CA CYS A 239 14.39 -3.87 33.63
C CYS A 239 14.36 -5.31 33.10
N LYS A 240 14.37 -5.47 31.77
CA LYS A 240 14.46 -6.78 31.10
C LYS A 240 15.80 -6.99 30.40
N SER A 241 16.54 -5.92 30.16
CA SER A 241 17.84 -5.94 29.50
C SER A 241 18.74 -4.87 30.11
N PHE A 242 20.04 -5.12 30.07
CA PHE A 242 21.05 -4.23 30.65
C PHE A 242 22.15 -3.99 29.64
N GLU A 243 22.67 -2.77 29.56
CA GLU A 243 23.67 -2.39 28.55
C GLU A 243 24.95 -3.23 28.62
N THR A 244 25.32 -3.68 29.82
CA THR A 244 26.52 -4.47 30.11
C THR A 244 26.44 -5.94 29.69
N GLU A 245 25.27 -6.41 29.22
CA GLU A 245 25.09 -7.80 28.81
C GLU A 245 25.31 -8.01 27.30
N PRO A 246 25.91 -9.15 26.89
CA PRO A 246 25.98 -9.54 25.50
C PRO A 246 24.58 -9.75 24.93
N VAL A 247 24.37 -9.21 23.74
CA VAL A 247 23.08 -9.14 23.07
C VAL A 247 22.68 -10.53 22.54
N THR A 248 21.56 -11.09 23.00
CA THR A 248 21.01 -12.35 22.46
C THR A 248 20.22 -12.12 21.16
N VAL A 249 20.30 -13.06 20.21
CA VAL A 249 19.76 -12.94 18.84
C VAL A 249 18.26 -12.60 18.76
N ALA A 250 17.43 -13.06 19.71
CA ALA A 250 15.97 -12.85 19.70
C ALA A 250 15.50 -11.51 20.29
N ASN A 251 16.38 -10.76 20.95
CA ASN A 251 16.10 -9.42 21.49
C ASN A 251 17.35 -8.56 21.28
N ASP A 252 17.72 -8.39 20.02
CA ASP A 252 18.91 -7.63 19.69
C ASP A 252 18.71 -6.13 19.91
N ARG A 253 19.80 -5.36 19.89
CA ARG A 253 19.75 -3.87 19.96
C ARG A 253 18.90 -3.26 18.83
N ASN A 254 18.60 -4.05 17.79
CA ASN A 254 17.71 -3.64 16.70
C ASN A 254 16.25 -3.99 16.97
N THR A 255 15.90 -4.46 18.18
CA THR A 255 14.52 -4.76 18.53
C THR A 255 13.99 -3.68 19.46
N PHE A 256 12.75 -3.27 19.23
CA PHE A 256 12.11 -2.27 20.05
C PHE A 256 11.84 -2.72 21.50
N SER A 257 11.58 -4.02 21.67
CA SER A 257 11.43 -4.66 22.98
C SER A 257 12.67 -4.48 23.86
N TYR A 258 13.85 -4.53 23.25
CA TYR A 258 15.12 -4.29 23.92
C TYR A 258 15.16 -2.88 24.52
N TRP A 259 14.83 -1.85 23.74
CA TRP A 259 14.83 -0.45 24.22
C TRP A 259 13.80 -0.17 25.31
N LEU A 260 12.64 -0.83 25.27
CA LEU A 260 11.62 -0.71 26.33
C LEU A 260 12.05 -1.33 27.66
N GLY A 261 12.86 -2.38 27.60
CA GLY A 261 13.36 -3.10 28.76
C GLY A 261 14.74 -2.69 29.22
N LEU A 262 15.41 -1.78 28.50
CA LEU A 262 16.79 -1.40 28.77
C LEU A 262 16.91 -0.54 30.03
N CYS A 263 17.90 -0.87 30.85
CA CYS A 263 18.36 -0.05 31.94
C CYS A 263 19.87 0.17 31.86
N LEU A 264 20.27 1.40 32.15
CA LEU A 264 21.67 1.78 32.30
C LEU A 264 22.12 1.45 33.71
N VAL A 265 23.38 1.01 33.84
CA VAL A 265 23.97 0.60 35.10
C VAL A 265 25.25 1.38 35.28
N GLU A 266 25.28 2.22 36.31
CA GLU A 266 26.37 3.16 36.54
C GLU A 266 26.98 2.96 37.93
N ALA A 267 28.29 3.18 38.03
CA ALA A 267 29.02 2.97 39.27
C ALA A 267 28.76 4.12 40.26
N LEU A 268 28.33 3.77 41.47
CA LEU A 268 28.22 4.68 42.61
C LEU A 268 29.42 4.52 43.56
N PRO A 269 29.75 5.57 44.33
CA PRO A 269 30.73 5.51 45.41
C PRO A 269 30.37 4.41 46.42
N ARG A 270 31.38 3.95 47.16
CA ARG A 270 31.26 2.83 48.12
C ARG A 270 30.88 1.49 47.48
N GLY A 271 31.14 1.34 46.18
CA GLY A 271 30.89 0.12 45.44
C GLY A 271 29.41 -0.21 45.35
N ASN A 272 28.51 0.78 45.24
CA ASN A 272 27.12 0.55 44.89
C ASN A 272 26.94 0.74 43.37
N VAL A 273 25.77 0.38 42.84
CA VAL A 273 25.42 0.68 41.44
C VAL A 273 24.07 1.37 41.32
N ALA A 274 23.98 2.34 40.43
CA ALA A 274 22.76 3.04 40.08
C ALA A 274 22.13 2.36 38.86
N ILE A 275 20.86 2.01 38.97
CA ILE A 275 20.07 1.44 37.86
C ILE A 275 19.10 2.50 37.39
N VAL A 276 19.20 2.90 36.12
CA VAL A 276 18.38 3.94 35.52
C VAL A 276 17.57 3.37 34.35
N PRO A 277 16.23 3.33 34.42
CA PRO A 277 15.38 2.85 33.35
C PRO A 277 15.23 3.95 32.30
N ILE A 278 15.57 3.65 31.05
CA ILE A 278 15.50 4.63 29.96
C ILE A 278 14.14 4.69 29.28
N ARG A 279 13.22 3.78 29.63
CA ARG A 279 11.85 3.72 29.09
C ARG A 279 11.13 5.08 28.96
N PRO A 280 11.11 5.97 29.98
CA PRO A 280 10.43 7.27 29.85
C PRO A 280 11.10 8.20 28.82
N ILE A 281 12.42 8.12 28.67
CA ILE A 281 13.19 8.90 27.69
C ILE A 281 12.87 8.39 26.29
N ILE A 282 12.90 7.07 26.10
CA ILE A 282 12.53 6.42 24.84
C ILE A 282 11.08 6.77 24.45
N GLN A 283 10.13 6.73 25.39
CA GLN A 283 8.75 7.14 25.12
C GLN A 283 8.64 8.56 24.57
N MET A 284 9.34 9.51 25.18
CA MET A 284 9.33 10.91 24.74
C MET A 284 9.90 11.06 23.32
N LEU A 285 11.01 10.36 23.03
CA LEU A 285 11.60 10.34 21.68
C LEU A 285 10.62 9.79 20.65
N PHE A 286 9.96 8.66 20.95
CA PHE A 286 8.96 8.07 20.04
C PHE A 286 7.73 8.96 19.85
N VAL A 287 7.27 9.69 20.88
CA VAL A 287 6.19 10.68 20.70
C VAL A 287 6.61 11.78 19.72
N ARG A 288 7.82 12.32 19.86
CA ARG A 288 8.37 13.35 18.97
C ARG A 288 8.50 12.84 17.53
N ILE A 289 9.02 11.63 17.34
CA ILE A 289 9.11 10.98 16.03
C ILE A 289 7.72 10.79 15.44
N GLY A 290 6.75 10.33 16.25
CA GLY A 290 5.37 10.13 15.82
C GLY A 290 4.73 11.42 15.31
N GLN A 291 4.94 12.53 16.01
CA GLN A 291 4.48 13.86 15.57
C GLN A 291 5.11 14.28 14.24
N GLY A 292 6.40 13.99 14.02
CA GLY A 292 7.09 14.28 12.77
C GLY A 292 6.62 13.42 11.58
N VAL A 293 6.25 12.16 11.83
CA VAL A 293 5.84 11.19 10.79
C VAL A 293 4.35 11.32 10.44
N LEU A 294 3.52 11.81 11.37
CA LEU A 294 2.08 11.99 11.18
C LEU A 294 1.68 12.70 9.87
N PRO A 295 2.25 13.87 9.50
CA PRO A 295 1.88 14.55 8.25
C PRO A 295 2.17 13.70 7.01
N LEU A 296 3.24 12.91 7.03
CA LEU A 296 3.62 12.03 5.92
C LEU A 296 2.68 10.83 5.79
N ALA A 297 2.22 10.28 6.91
CA ALA A 297 1.19 9.24 6.93
C ALA A 297 -0.15 9.76 6.41
N LEU A 298 -0.54 10.98 6.80
CA LEU A 298 -1.75 11.65 6.29
C LEU A 298 -1.65 11.90 4.78
N PHE A 299 -0.49 12.36 4.30
CA PHE A 299 -0.24 12.53 2.88
C PHE A 299 -0.35 11.22 2.09
N LEU A 300 0.24 10.13 2.62
CA LEU A 300 0.15 8.81 2.00
C LEU A 300 -1.30 8.32 1.92
N LEU A 301 -2.07 8.52 2.99
CA LEU A 301 -3.49 8.16 3.03
C LEU A 301 -4.29 8.99 2.01
N ALA A 302 -4.06 10.30 1.95
CA ALA A 302 -4.69 11.19 0.98
C ALA A 302 -4.36 10.79 -0.47
N ALA A 303 -3.08 10.53 -0.78
CA ALA A 303 -2.65 10.08 -2.10
C ALA A 303 -3.37 8.78 -2.52
N GLN A 304 -3.50 7.83 -1.61
CA GLN A 304 -4.17 6.55 -1.86
C GLN A 304 -5.68 6.72 -2.05
N LEU A 305 -6.32 7.58 -1.27
CA LEU A 305 -7.73 7.93 -1.49
C LEU A 305 -7.94 8.58 -2.86
N THR A 306 -7.06 9.51 -3.25
CA THR A 306 -7.12 10.15 -4.57
C THR A 306 -6.95 9.13 -5.70
N LEU A 307 -6.02 8.18 -5.60
CA LEU A 307 -5.87 7.11 -6.59
C LEU A 307 -7.12 6.22 -6.68
N ILE A 308 -7.72 5.86 -5.55
CA ILE A 308 -8.96 5.08 -5.53
C ILE A 308 -10.10 5.84 -6.22
N LEU A 309 -10.25 7.13 -5.92
CA LEU A 309 -11.28 7.98 -6.53
C LEU A 309 -11.05 8.16 -8.04
N PHE A 310 -9.83 8.49 -8.43
CA PHE A 310 -9.43 8.62 -9.82
C PHE A 310 -9.70 7.33 -10.62
N ARG A 311 -9.39 6.19 -10.01
CA ARG A 311 -9.65 4.88 -10.61
C ARG A 311 -11.15 4.61 -10.80
N ARG A 312 -11.98 4.91 -9.79
CA ARG A 312 -13.44 4.78 -9.94
C ARG A 312 -13.95 5.69 -11.06
N ALA A 313 -13.46 6.92 -11.14
CA ALA A 313 -13.83 7.85 -12.19
C ALA A 313 -13.46 7.33 -13.59
N ILE A 314 -12.26 6.78 -13.78
CA ILE A 314 -11.84 6.16 -15.05
C ILE A 314 -12.74 4.97 -15.41
N GLN A 315 -13.02 4.10 -14.44
CA GLN A 315 -13.86 2.93 -14.70
C GLN A 315 -15.27 3.33 -15.13
N HIS A 316 -15.86 4.32 -14.45
CA HIS A 316 -17.14 4.88 -14.86
C HIS A 316 -17.07 5.46 -16.27
N ALA A 317 -16.05 6.27 -16.57
CA ALA A 317 -15.89 6.85 -17.91
C ALA A 317 -15.72 5.78 -19.01
N LEU A 318 -14.98 4.69 -18.74
CA LEU A 318 -14.80 3.57 -19.68
C LEU A 318 -16.08 2.76 -19.86
N ASP A 319 -16.86 2.55 -18.80
CA ASP A 319 -18.13 1.84 -18.88
C ASP A 319 -19.17 2.67 -19.65
N ASP A 320 -19.18 3.98 -19.47
CA ASP A 320 -20.00 4.91 -20.27
C ASP A 320 -19.62 4.88 -21.76
N TRP A 321 -18.31 4.84 -22.06
CA TRP A 321 -17.81 4.69 -23.41
C TRP A 321 -18.22 3.37 -24.06
N ARG A 322 -18.12 2.26 -23.33
CA ARG A 322 -18.56 0.93 -23.82
C ARG A 322 -20.06 0.92 -24.11
N LEU A 323 -20.86 1.49 -23.20
CA LEU A 323 -22.29 1.64 -23.39
C LEU A 323 -22.64 2.48 -24.62
N ALA A 324 -21.88 3.55 -24.88
CA ALA A 324 -22.07 4.39 -26.07
C ALA A 324 -21.76 3.62 -27.36
N ILE A 325 -20.66 2.86 -27.39
CA ILE A 325 -20.27 2.01 -28.54
C ILE A 325 -21.31 0.90 -28.78
N ASP A 326 -21.74 0.21 -27.72
CA ASP A 326 -22.73 -0.86 -27.85
C ASP A 326 -24.08 -0.33 -28.37
N ARG A 327 -24.50 0.86 -27.92
CA ARG A 327 -25.73 1.50 -28.41
C ARG A 327 -25.64 1.99 -29.86
N PHE A 328 -24.45 2.41 -30.30
CA PHE A 328 -24.19 2.74 -31.71
C PHE A 328 -24.53 1.55 -32.63
N SER A 329 -24.12 0.33 -32.23
CA SER A 329 -24.42 -0.89 -33.00
C SER A 329 -25.93 -1.20 -33.10
N GLN A 330 -26.74 -0.70 -32.16
CA GLN A 330 -28.17 -1.01 -32.05
C GLN A 330 -29.09 0.01 -32.74
N ARG A 331 -28.54 1.03 -33.42
CA ARG A 331 -29.31 2.11 -34.09
C ARG A 331 -30.32 2.82 -33.18
N ARG A 332 -30.00 2.96 -31.89
CA ARG A 332 -30.82 3.68 -30.91
C ARG A 332 -30.25 5.07 -30.67
N MET A 333 -31.10 6.03 -30.33
CA MET A 333 -30.63 7.35 -29.92
C MET A 333 -29.86 7.22 -28.59
N ILE A 334 -28.76 7.97 -28.47
CA ILE A 334 -27.88 8.01 -27.32
C ILE A 334 -28.05 9.37 -26.64
N GLU A 335 -28.36 9.38 -25.35
CA GLU A 335 -28.28 10.59 -24.53
C GLU A 335 -26.82 10.84 -24.12
N PRO A 336 -26.35 12.10 -24.11
CA PRO A 336 -25.01 12.42 -23.62
C PRO A 336 -24.90 12.06 -22.14
N GLY A 337 -24.03 11.10 -21.82
CA GLY A 337 -23.73 10.73 -20.44
C GLY A 337 -22.95 11.83 -19.71
N HIS A 338 -23.19 11.99 -18.41
CA HIS A 338 -22.40 12.88 -17.57
C HIS A 338 -21.12 12.15 -17.15
N THR A 339 -20.00 12.45 -17.81
CA THR A 339 -18.71 11.84 -17.45
C THR A 339 -17.90 12.75 -16.53
N ALA A 340 -17.05 12.16 -15.68
CA ALA A 340 -16.27 12.88 -14.66
C ALA A 340 -15.08 13.68 -15.23
N PHE A 341 -14.67 13.40 -16.48
CA PHE A 341 -13.58 14.11 -17.15
C PHE A 341 -14.11 14.94 -18.31
N ALA A 342 -13.61 16.17 -18.44
CA ALA A 342 -14.06 17.09 -19.49
C ALA A 342 -13.75 16.54 -20.89
N GLU A 343 -12.58 15.94 -21.07
CA GLU A 343 -12.13 15.38 -22.34
C GLU A 343 -12.99 14.18 -22.79
N THR A 344 -13.40 13.33 -21.84
CA THR A 344 -14.31 12.23 -22.17
C THR A 344 -15.72 12.71 -22.44
N ALA A 345 -16.17 13.78 -21.78
CA ALA A 345 -17.49 14.35 -21.98
C ALA A 345 -17.63 14.94 -23.38
N GLU A 346 -16.59 15.63 -23.87
CA GLU A 346 -16.57 16.17 -25.22
C GLU A 346 -16.64 15.06 -26.27
N MET A 347 -15.82 14.01 -26.14
CA MET A 347 -15.83 12.90 -27.08
C MET A 347 -17.14 12.10 -27.05
N THR A 348 -17.71 11.82 -25.87
CA THR A 348 -19.01 11.11 -25.80
C THR A 348 -20.15 11.95 -26.32
N ALA A 349 -20.12 13.28 -26.13
CA ALA A 349 -21.09 14.20 -26.72
C ALA A 349 -20.99 14.24 -28.25
N MET A 350 -19.78 14.29 -28.80
CA MET A 350 -19.55 14.21 -30.24
C MET A 350 -20.06 12.89 -30.82
N LEU A 351 -19.75 11.77 -30.16
CA LEU A 351 -20.20 10.45 -30.60
C LEU A 351 -21.73 10.31 -30.52
N ALA A 352 -22.34 10.81 -29.45
CA ALA A 352 -23.79 10.82 -29.27
C ALA A 352 -24.47 11.66 -30.36
N ARG A 353 -23.93 12.85 -30.68
CA ARG A 353 -24.43 13.68 -31.77
C ARG A 353 -24.33 12.97 -33.12
N ALA A 354 -23.16 12.45 -33.47
CA ALA A 354 -22.94 11.75 -34.74
C ALA A 354 -23.85 10.52 -34.89
N ASN A 355 -24.05 9.75 -33.82
CA ASN A 355 -24.98 8.63 -33.82
C ASN A 355 -26.43 9.06 -34.01
N ASN A 356 -26.86 10.10 -33.29
CA ASN A 356 -28.23 10.58 -33.37
C ASN A 356 -28.54 11.14 -34.77
N ASP A 357 -27.60 11.86 -35.37
CA ASP A 357 -27.71 12.35 -36.75
C ASP A 357 -27.83 11.17 -37.74
N TYR A 358 -27.02 10.12 -37.57
CA TYR A 358 -27.12 8.90 -38.38
C TYR A 358 -28.48 8.20 -38.22
N VAL A 359 -28.98 8.05 -36.99
CA VAL A 359 -30.28 7.41 -36.72
C VAL A 359 -31.43 8.22 -37.32
N VAL A 360 -31.37 9.56 -37.28
CA VAL A 360 -32.37 10.42 -37.94
C VAL A 360 -32.31 10.23 -39.46
N ALA A 361 -31.12 10.28 -40.06
CA ALA A 361 -30.96 10.08 -41.50
C ALA A 361 -31.43 8.69 -41.98
N ASP A 362 -31.17 7.62 -41.21
CA ASP A 362 -31.62 6.26 -41.54
C ASP A 362 -33.16 6.15 -41.46
N ARG A 363 -33.79 6.80 -40.45
CA ARG A 363 -35.25 6.87 -40.33
C ARG A 363 -35.88 7.66 -41.47
N GLU A 364 -35.28 8.78 -41.89
CA GLU A 364 -35.75 9.54 -43.04
C GLU A 364 -35.63 8.75 -44.34
N ARG A 365 -34.52 8.05 -44.57
CA ARG A 365 -34.35 7.14 -45.72
C ARG A 365 -35.42 6.05 -45.73
N MET A 366 -35.70 5.42 -44.59
CA MET A 366 -36.77 4.43 -44.48
C MET A 366 -38.16 5.03 -44.75
N ARG A 367 -38.42 6.26 -44.28
CA ARG A 367 -39.69 6.96 -44.51
C ARG A 367 -39.86 7.31 -45.98
N LEU A 368 -38.81 7.82 -46.64
CA LEU A 368 -38.81 8.13 -48.07
C LEU A 368 -38.98 6.88 -48.92
N ALA A 369 -38.27 5.79 -48.60
CA ALA A 369 -38.42 4.51 -49.30
C ALA A 369 -39.86 3.97 -49.21
N ARG A 370 -40.49 4.07 -48.03
CA ARG A 370 -41.91 3.71 -47.86
C ARG A 370 -42.83 4.63 -48.65
N ALA A 371 -42.63 5.95 -48.57
CA ALA A 371 -43.45 6.91 -49.31
C ALA A 371 -43.36 6.72 -50.83
N VAL A 372 -42.16 6.42 -51.36
CA VAL A 372 -41.96 6.08 -52.78
C VAL A 372 -42.67 4.77 -53.12
N THR A 373 -42.61 3.77 -52.25
CA THR A 373 -43.30 2.49 -52.45
C THR A 373 -44.83 2.67 -52.42
N GLU A 374 -45.33 3.50 -51.51
CA GLU A 374 -46.75 3.82 -51.36
C GLU A 374 -47.28 4.64 -52.55
N LEU A 375 -46.52 5.66 -52.99
CA LEU A 375 -46.82 6.43 -54.21
C LEU A 375 -46.85 5.53 -55.45
N ARG A 376 -45.91 4.58 -55.57
CA ARG A 376 -45.90 3.58 -56.64
C ARG A 376 -47.09 2.61 -56.58
N GLY A 377 -47.66 2.39 -55.39
CA GLY A 377 -48.83 1.54 -55.21
C GLY A 377 -50.17 2.26 -55.43
N THR A 378 -50.23 3.57 -55.15
CA THR A 378 -51.47 4.37 -55.25
C THR A 378 -51.64 5.05 -56.59
N MET A 379 -50.56 5.55 -57.18
CA MET A 379 -50.52 5.88 -58.59
C MET A 379 -50.02 4.61 -59.28
N ASP A 380 -50.76 4.06 -60.25
CA ASP A 380 -50.32 2.92 -61.07
C ASP A 380 -49.17 3.35 -62.03
N LEU A 381 -48.19 4.05 -61.47
CA LEU A 381 -46.99 4.56 -62.11
C LEU A 381 -46.02 3.38 -62.22
N LYS A 382 -46.06 2.72 -63.37
CA LYS A 382 -44.94 1.93 -63.88
C LYS A 382 -43.77 2.86 -64.20
N LEU A 383 -43.11 3.37 -63.17
CA LEU A 383 -41.83 4.05 -63.28
C LEU A 383 -40.75 2.99 -63.55
N PHE A 384 -40.46 2.78 -64.83
CA PHE A 384 -39.26 2.09 -65.25
C PHE A 384 -38.10 3.07 -65.11
N SER A 385 -37.21 2.82 -64.16
CA SER A 385 -35.95 3.56 -64.04
C SER A 385 -34.83 2.54 -64.14
N ASP A 386 -33.85 2.85 -64.98
CA ASP A 386 -32.65 2.06 -65.15
C ASP A 386 -31.49 2.82 -64.50
N VAL A 387 -30.65 2.10 -63.76
CA VAL A 387 -29.51 2.68 -63.07
C VAL A 387 -28.27 2.22 -63.81
N GLN A 388 -27.66 3.13 -64.55
CA GLN A 388 -26.46 2.85 -65.32
C GLN A 388 -25.25 3.51 -64.67
N PHE A 389 -24.16 2.77 -64.65
CA PHE A 389 -22.87 3.28 -64.22
C PHE A 389 -22.23 4.04 -65.38
N ASP A 390 -22.00 5.33 -65.19
CA ASP A 390 -21.31 6.18 -66.16
C ASP A 390 -19.80 6.10 -65.87
N PRO A 391 -19.02 5.38 -66.70
CA PRO A 391 -17.61 5.14 -66.41
C PRO A 391 -16.74 6.40 -66.55
N ASP A 392 -17.19 7.41 -67.30
CA ASP A 392 -16.44 8.65 -67.51
C ASP A 392 -16.60 9.61 -66.32
N ALA A 393 -17.78 9.61 -65.69
CA ALA A 393 -18.07 10.40 -64.49
C ALA A 393 -17.85 9.62 -63.17
N CYS A 394 -17.59 8.30 -63.26
CA CYS A 394 -17.46 7.37 -62.13
C CYS A 394 -18.63 7.47 -61.12
N ALA A 395 -19.84 7.65 -61.62
CA ALA A 395 -21.04 7.86 -60.81
C ALA A 395 -22.23 7.06 -61.35
N LEU A 396 -23.14 6.66 -60.46
CA LEU A 396 -24.39 6.03 -60.83
C LEU A 396 -25.38 7.11 -61.28
N ARG A 397 -25.85 7.00 -62.52
CA ARG A 397 -26.83 7.92 -63.11
C ARG A 397 -28.19 7.23 -63.21
N PHE A 398 -29.23 7.95 -62.77
CA PHE A 398 -30.62 7.51 -62.88
C PHE A 398 -31.22 8.04 -64.16
N VAL A 399 -31.61 7.15 -65.08
CA VAL A 399 -32.30 7.51 -66.32
C VAL A 399 -33.75 7.06 -66.20
N LYS A 400 -34.69 8.00 -66.44
CA LYS A 400 -36.13 7.77 -66.37
C LYS A 400 -36.61 7.31 -67.75
N LEU A 401 -37.15 6.09 -67.84
CA LEU A 401 -37.75 5.60 -69.08
C LEU A 401 -39.23 6.04 -69.12
N ASP A 402 -39.63 6.68 -70.22
CA ASP A 402 -41.02 7.12 -70.41
C ASP A 402 -41.88 5.94 -70.88
N PRO A 403 -42.89 5.48 -70.09
CA PRO A 403 -43.55 4.20 -70.33
C PRO A 403 -44.45 4.16 -71.57
N LEU A 404 -44.75 5.30 -72.20
CA LEU A 404 -45.61 5.37 -73.39
C LEU A 404 -44.86 5.17 -74.72
N PHE A 405 -43.54 5.41 -74.76
CA PHE A 405 -42.77 5.37 -76.00
C PHE A 405 -41.53 4.47 -75.96
N GLY A 406 -41.14 3.93 -74.79
CA GLY A 406 -40.00 3.01 -74.67
C GLY A 406 -38.66 3.61 -75.11
N GLN A 407 -38.57 4.94 -75.18
CA GLN A 407 -37.34 5.67 -75.48
C GLN A 407 -36.66 6.11 -74.18
N ARG A 408 -35.32 6.11 -74.22
CA ARG A 408 -34.41 6.39 -73.11
C ARG A 408 -34.28 7.88 -72.82
#